data_AF-A0A1V5WWS9-F1
#
_entry.id   AF-A0A1V5WWS9-F1
#
_cell.length_a   1.000
_cell.length_b   1.000
_cell.length_c   1.000
_cell.angle_alpha   90.00
_cell.angle_beta   90.00
_cell.angle_gamma   90.00
#
_symmetry.space_group_name_H-M   'P 1'
#
loop_
_entity.id
_entity.type
_entity.pdbx_description
1 polymer ?
#
loop_
_entity_poly.entity_id
_entity_poly.type
_entity_poly.pdbx_seq_one_letter_code
_entity_poly.pdbx_strand_id
1 'polypeptide(L)'
;MTSDSQKQPPSCTVCGASIDPQEEQCPSCGATRDKRHTCPFCGVVAVPTAHPEFRLACPSCGGPRIPMPSGTKLNKASLAALQASRRAYSSRAAWRVASGLTAAFGLLAVMLLIGVFFIAKLSFFPLLMASIIAAAPLVFAALAFRKSKQTQSLIQSSLDRAWLESTKQLAAHQGPIQAETLMQAYGIDADQASSLLVRLGANEEVVTQITDDGQLALSVHPPFRVAVPDVQKEPEQVEVLADSQQESANKASW
;
A
#
# COMPACT_ATOMS: atom_id res chain seq x y z
N MET A 1 -42.00 19.41 -40.67
CA MET A 1 -41.08 20.02 -39.70
C MET A 1 -40.92 19.05 -38.55
N THR A 2 -40.01 18.09 -38.71
CA THR A 2 -39.73 17.06 -37.72
C THR A 2 -38.80 17.64 -36.67
N SER A 3 -39.30 17.79 -35.44
CA SER A 3 -38.48 18.08 -34.28
C SER A 3 -37.56 16.89 -34.01
N ASP A 4 -36.32 16.96 -34.49
CA ASP A 4 -35.24 16.13 -34.01
C ASP A 4 -35.02 16.45 -32.53
N SER A 5 -35.60 15.61 -31.67
CA SER A 5 -35.23 15.53 -30.26
C SER A 5 -33.76 15.20 -30.17
N GLN A 6 -32.91 16.22 -30.03
CA GLN A 6 -31.51 16.08 -29.65
C GLN A 6 -31.44 15.28 -28.35
N LYS A 7 -31.21 13.97 -28.47
CA LYS A 7 -30.81 13.12 -27.34
C LYS A 7 -29.49 13.67 -26.83
N GLN A 8 -29.53 14.35 -25.68
CA GLN A 8 -28.33 14.76 -24.97
C GLN A 8 -27.36 13.56 -24.90
N PRO A 9 -26.10 13.69 -25.35
CA PRO A 9 -25.16 12.58 -25.28
C PRO A 9 -24.99 12.14 -23.83
N PRO A 10 -24.89 10.83 -23.55
CA PRO A 10 -24.74 10.33 -22.20
C PRO A 10 -23.47 10.91 -21.57
N SER A 11 -23.62 11.57 -20.42
CA SER A 11 -22.49 12.12 -19.67
C SER A 11 -21.88 11.07 -18.74
N CYS A 12 -20.57 11.17 -18.52
CA CYS A 12 -19.86 10.40 -17.51
C CYS A 12 -20.46 10.65 -16.12
N THR A 13 -20.81 9.60 -15.39
CA THR A 13 -21.30 9.72 -14.01
C THR A 13 -20.22 10.16 -13.01
N VAL A 14 -18.94 10.08 -13.40
CA VAL A 14 -17.80 10.42 -12.54
C VAL A 14 -17.34 11.87 -12.74
N CYS A 15 -17.16 12.30 -13.99
CA CYS A 15 -16.59 13.62 -14.31
C CYS A 15 -17.54 14.56 -15.06
N GLY A 16 -18.73 14.10 -15.47
CA GLY A 16 -19.70 14.89 -16.22
C GLY A 16 -19.37 15.12 -17.71
N ALA A 17 -18.21 14.67 -18.21
CA ALA A 17 -17.86 14.81 -19.62
C ALA A 17 -18.81 14.00 -20.53
N SER A 18 -19.15 14.52 -21.71
CA SER A 18 -19.91 13.77 -22.71
C SER A 18 -19.11 12.56 -23.20
N ILE A 19 -19.68 11.37 -23.12
CA ILE A 19 -19.08 10.13 -23.64
C ILE A 19 -19.94 9.65 -24.81
N ASP A 20 -19.31 9.13 -25.86
CA ASP A 20 -20.05 8.38 -26.87
C ASP A 20 -20.73 7.15 -26.22
N PRO A 21 -22.02 6.88 -26.50
CA PRO A 21 -22.69 5.70 -25.99
C PRO A 21 -21.97 4.37 -26.30
N GLN A 22 -21.21 4.30 -27.41
CA GLN A 22 -20.44 3.11 -27.81
C GLN A 22 -19.08 2.98 -27.11
N GLU A 23 -18.61 4.02 -26.43
CA GLU A 23 -17.30 4.00 -25.78
C GLU A 23 -17.41 3.43 -24.35
N GLU A 24 -16.67 2.35 -24.09
CA GLU A 24 -16.70 1.64 -22.80
C GLU A 24 -15.94 2.39 -21.69
N GLN A 25 -15.10 3.34 -22.08
CA GLN A 25 -14.22 4.10 -21.20
C GLN A 25 -14.29 5.60 -21.50
N CYS A 26 -14.40 6.42 -20.46
CA CYS A 26 -14.42 7.87 -20.59
C CYS A 26 -13.02 8.39 -20.98
N PRO A 27 -12.87 9.14 -22.08
CA PRO A 27 -11.57 9.68 -22.50
C PRO A 27 -11.05 10.77 -21.54
N SER A 28 -11.93 11.51 -20.85
CA SER A 28 -11.51 12.57 -19.94
C SER A 28 -11.01 12.08 -18.58
N CYS A 29 -11.67 11.08 -17.99
CA CYS A 29 -11.36 10.65 -16.61
C CYS A 29 -11.02 9.15 -16.46
N GLY A 30 -11.06 8.37 -17.55
CA GLY A 30 -10.75 6.94 -17.54
C GLY A 30 -11.77 6.05 -16.83
N ALA A 31 -12.93 6.59 -16.44
CA ALA A 31 -14.02 5.82 -15.84
C ALA A 31 -14.56 4.81 -16.85
N THR A 32 -14.86 3.59 -16.41
CA THR A 32 -15.36 2.51 -17.27
C THR A 32 -16.67 1.96 -16.73
N ARG A 33 -17.47 1.35 -17.61
CA ARG A 33 -18.72 0.66 -17.22
C ARG A 33 -18.48 -0.71 -16.59
N ASP A 34 -17.28 -1.27 -16.73
CA ASP A 34 -16.96 -2.60 -16.22
C ASP A 34 -16.75 -2.62 -14.70
N LYS A 35 -17.67 -3.29 -14.00
CA LYS A 35 -17.68 -3.42 -12.54
C LYS A 35 -16.43 -4.13 -11.97
N ARG A 36 -15.66 -4.87 -12.77
CA ARG A 36 -14.33 -5.38 -12.36
C ARG A 36 -13.41 -4.26 -11.90
N HIS A 37 -13.60 -3.07 -12.46
CA HIS A 37 -12.82 -1.88 -12.16
C HIS A 37 -13.46 -1.02 -11.06
N THR A 38 -14.28 -1.59 -10.17
CA THR A 38 -14.79 -0.89 -8.97
C THR A 38 -13.69 -0.75 -7.91
N CYS A 39 -13.35 0.48 -7.52
CA CYS A 39 -12.32 0.74 -6.51
C CYS A 39 -12.81 0.30 -5.11
N PRO A 40 -12.04 -0.50 -4.35
CA PRO A 40 -12.46 -0.94 -3.02
C PRO A 40 -12.45 0.18 -1.97
N PHE A 41 -11.89 1.35 -2.30
CA PHE A 41 -11.75 2.48 -1.38
C PHE A 41 -12.81 3.55 -1.55
N CYS A 42 -13.01 4.01 -2.80
CA CYS A 42 -13.95 5.09 -3.11
C CYS A 42 -15.18 4.62 -3.89
N GLY A 43 -15.26 3.34 -4.28
CA GLY A 43 -16.37 2.80 -5.06
C GLY A 43 -16.41 3.21 -6.53
N VAL A 44 -15.52 4.10 -6.99
CA VAL A 44 -15.49 4.57 -8.38
C VAL A 44 -15.08 3.43 -9.32
N VAL A 45 -15.81 3.30 -10.44
CA VAL A 45 -15.52 2.32 -11.49
C VAL A 45 -14.60 2.97 -12.54
N ALA A 46 -13.31 2.67 -12.46
CA ALA A 46 -12.30 3.26 -13.34
C ALA A 46 -11.11 2.33 -13.52
N VAL A 47 -10.61 2.26 -14.75
CA VAL A 47 -9.44 1.44 -15.09
C VAL A 47 -8.25 1.95 -14.28
N PRO A 48 -7.52 1.06 -13.58
CA PRO A 48 -6.31 1.45 -12.86
C PRO A 48 -5.28 2.06 -13.81
N THR A 49 -4.61 3.10 -13.35
CA THR A 49 -3.52 3.75 -14.08
C THR A 49 -2.18 3.43 -13.43
N ALA A 50 -1.12 3.38 -14.23
CA ALA A 50 0.23 3.17 -13.71
C ALA A 50 0.60 4.26 -12.68
N HIS A 51 1.18 3.86 -11.55
CA HIS A 51 1.60 4.76 -10.48
C HIS A 51 3.01 4.41 -9.99
N PRO A 52 3.92 5.39 -9.85
CA PRO A 52 5.33 5.13 -9.56
C PRO A 52 5.58 4.40 -8.24
N GLU A 53 4.73 4.62 -7.22
CA GLU A 53 4.89 3.98 -5.91
C GLU A 53 4.01 2.74 -5.72
N PHE A 54 2.92 2.59 -6.49
CA PHE A 54 1.89 1.56 -6.23
C PHE A 54 1.74 0.51 -7.34
N ARG A 55 2.53 0.60 -8.42
CA ARG A 55 2.33 -0.08 -9.71
C ARG A 55 1.04 0.36 -10.39
N LEU A 56 -0.11 0.18 -9.75
CA LEU A 56 -1.43 0.59 -10.21
C LEU A 56 -2.16 1.39 -9.12
N ALA A 57 -2.81 2.49 -9.52
CA ALA A 57 -3.61 3.32 -8.64
C ALA A 57 -4.97 3.64 -9.25
N CYS A 58 -5.93 3.98 -8.40
CA CYS A 58 -7.21 4.53 -8.83
C CYS A 58 -7.01 5.97 -9.33
N PRO A 59 -7.44 6.33 -10.56
CA PRO A 59 -7.28 7.69 -11.06
C PRO A 59 -8.11 8.73 -10.29
N SER A 60 -9.16 8.31 -9.58
CA SER A 60 -10.02 9.20 -8.81
C SER A 60 -9.49 9.47 -7.39
N CYS A 61 -9.21 8.42 -6.60
CA CYS A 61 -8.79 8.59 -5.20
C CYS A 61 -7.29 8.45 -4.95
N GLY A 62 -6.49 8.09 -5.96
CA GLY A 62 -5.05 7.83 -5.85
C GLY A 62 -4.68 6.61 -5.01
N GLY A 63 -5.66 5.83 -4.54
CA GLY A 63 -5.42 4.64 -3.72
C GLY A 63 -4.78 3.49 -4.51
N PRO A 64 -3.92 2.67 -3.86
CA PRO A 64 -3.29 1.51 -4.50
C PRO A 64 -4.34 0.50 -4.95
N ARG A 65 -4.12 -0.16 -6.08
CA ARG A 65 -5.16 -1.00 -6.69
C ARG A 65 -4.60 -2.31 -7.25
N ILE A 66 -5.35 -3.39 -7.06
CA ILE A 66 -5.11 -4.69 -7.67
C ILE A 66 -6.36 -5.03 -8.50
N PRO A 67 -6.26 -5.20 -9.83
CA PRO A 67 -7.37 -5.65 -10.65
C PRO A 67 -7.75 -7.08 -10.28
N MET A 68 -9.03 -7.42 -10.30
CA MET A 68 -9.51 -8.79 -10.05
C MET A 68 -10.38 -9.23 -11.22
N PRO A 69 -10.38 -10.53 -11.56
CA PRO A 69 -11.25 -11.07 -12.59
C PRO A 69 -12.73 -10.92 -12.22
N SER A 70 -13.60 -10.98 -13.23
CA SER A 70 -15.05 -10.80 -13.09
C SER A 70 -15.62 -11.75 -12.04
N GLY A 71 -16.38 -11.21 -11.09
CA GLY A 71 -17.07 -12.00 -10.06
C GLY A 71 -16.24 -12.28 -8.79
N THR A 72 -14.92 -12.01 -8.80
CA THR A 72 -14.07 -12.23 -7.61
C THR A 72 -13.84 -10.93 -6.85
N LYS A 73 -14.25 -10.90 -5.58
CA LYS A 73 -13.94 -9.79 -4.67
C LYS A 73 -12.58 -9.99 -4.04
N LEU A 74 -11.89 -8.88 -3.79
CA LEU A 74 -10.61 -8.87 -3.09
C LEU A 74 -10.77 -9.41 -1.66
N ASN A 75 -9.92 -10.34 -1.24
CA ASN A 75 -9.88 -10.86 0.13
C ASN A 75 -9.68 -9.72 1.15
N LYS A 76 -10.21 -9.90 2.36
CA LYS A 76 -9.99 -9.02 3.51
C LYS A 76 -8.50 -8.86 3.83
N ALA A 77 -7.70 -9.92 3.70
CA ALA A 77 -6.26 -9.89 3.97
C ALA A 77 -5.51 -8.95 3.00
N SER A 78 -5.75 -9.09 1.69
CA SER A 78 -5.16 -8.22 0.67
C SER A 78 -5.69 -6.79 0.78
N LEU A 79 -6.98 -6.60 1.08
CA LEU A 79 -7.55 -5.27 1.34
C LEU A 79 -6.90 -4.58 2.55
N ALA A 80 -6.68 -5.29 3.65
CA ALA A 80 -6.00 -4.75 4.83
C ALA A 80 -4.55 -4.35 4.52
N ALA A 81 -3.84 -5.16 3.73
CA ALA A 81 -2.48 -4.85 3.28
C ALA A 81 -2.45 -3.61 2.35
N LEU A 82 -3.42 -3.45 1.44
CA LEU A 82 -3.57 -2.23 0.63
C LEU A 82 -3.94 -1.00 1.47
N GLN A 83 -4.74 -1.16 2.53
CA GLN A 83 -5.03 -0.07 3.46
C GLN A 83 -3.78 0.36 4.22
N ALA A 84 -2.94 -0.59 4.64
CA ALA A 84 -1.67 -0.29 5.30
C ALA A 84 -0.73 0.48 4.37
N SER A 85 -0.58 0.07 3.10
CA SER A 85 0.26 0.78 2.13
C SER A 85 -0.26 2.20 1.85
N ARG A 86 -1.59 2.38 1.75
CA ARG A 86 -2.21 3.70 1.59
C ARG A 86 -1.94 4.63 2.77
N ARG A 87 -2.05 4.14 4.02
CA ARG A 87 -1.76 4.92 5.24
C ARG A 87 -0.28 5.29 5.32
N ALA A 88 0.61 4.36 4.96
CA ALA A 88 2.05 4.62 4.90
C ALA A 88 2.38 5.69 3.84
N TYR A 89 1.72 5.65 2.68
CA TYR A 89 1.89 6.67 1.65
C TYR A 89 1.38 8.06 2.07
N SER A 90 0.17 8.15 2.63
CA SER A 90 -0.38 9.44 3.06
C SER A 90 0.46 10.08 4.17
N SER A 91 0.99 9.27 5.10
CA SER A 91 1.92 9.77 6.12
C SER A 91 3.25 10.24 5.51
N ARG A 92 3.82 9.51 4.54
CA ARG A 92 5.03 9.93 3.81
C ARG A 92 4.83 11.25 3.07
N ALA A 93 3.67 11.45 2.44
CA ALA A 93 3.31 12.70 1.78
C ALA A 93 3.27 13.86 2.78
N ALA A 94 2.63 13.66 3.94
CA ALA A 94 2.60 14.66 5.01
C ALA A 94 4.01 15.01 5.51
N TRP A 95 4.87 14.00 5.72
CA TRP A 95 6.27 14.22 6.11
C TRP A 95 7.08 14.98 5.06
N ARG A 96 6.84 14.74 3.76
CA ARG A 96 7.49 15.48 2.68
C ARG A 96 7.09 16.95 2.67
N VAL A 97 5.79 17.24 2.77
CA VAL A 97 5.27 18.61 2.82
C VAL A 97 5.80 19.33 4.06
N ALA A 98 5.74 18.69 5.23
CA ALA A 98 6.31 19.23 6.46
C ALA A 98 7.81 19.51 6.32
N SER A 99 8.59 18.57 5.77
CA SER A 99 10.03 18.77 5.58
C SER A 99 10.35 19.91 4.61
N GLY A 100 9.56 20.07 3.53
CA GLY A 100 9.74 21.13 2.55
C GLY A 100 9.45 22.51 3.16
N LEU A 101 8.35 22.64 3.90
CA LEU A 101 8.00 23.87 4.60
C LEU A 101 9.05 24.23 5.65
N THR A 102 9.44 23.29 6.52
CA THR A 102 10.46 23.55 7.54
C THR A 102 11.81 23.92 6.92
N ALA A 103 12.20 23.29 5.82
CA ALA A 103 13.43 23.64 5.11
C ALA A 103 13.36 25.06 4.51
N ALA A 104 12.22 25.45 3.92
CA ALA A 104 12.03 26.78 3.37
C ALA A 104 12.11 27.87 4.46
N PHE A 105 11.43 27.68 5.60
CA PHE A 105 11.52 28.60 6.74
C PHE A 105 12.93 28.65 7.33
N GLY A 106 13.60 27.50 7.46
CA GLY A 106 15.00 27.44 7.91
C GLY A 106 15.94 28.22 7.00
N LEU A 107 15.81 28.04 5.68
CA LEU A 107 16.61 28.76 4.69
C LEU A 107 16.36 30.28 4.75
N LEU A 108 15.09 30.70 4.89
CA LEU A 108 14.73 32.10 5.02
C LEU A 108 15.32 32.73 6.29
N ALA A 109 15.27 32.01 7.43
CA ALA A 109 15.87 32.46 8.69
C ALA A 109 17.39 32.64 8.56
N VAL A 110 18.08 31.71 7.90
CA VAL A 110 19.52 31.80 7.63
C VAL A 110 19.83 33.00 6.71
N MET A 111 19.05 33.21 5.64
CA MET A 111 19.20 34.38 4.76
C MET A 111 19.05 35.70 5.52
N LEU A 112 18.05 35.80 6.40
CA LEU A 112 17.83 36.99 7.23
C LEU A 112 18.99 37.24 8.19
N LEU A 113 19.50 36.19 8.85
CA LEU A 113 20.67 36.30 9.72
C LEU A 113 21.91 36.80 8.98
N ILE A 114 22.15 36.28 7.77
CA ILE A 114 23.24 36.73 6.91
C ILE A 114 23.04 38.21 6.54
N GLY A 115 21.81 38.61 6.15
CA GLY A 115 21.49 40.00 5.84
C GLY A 115 21.74 40.96 7.01
N VAL A 116 21.27 40.61 8.22
CA VAL A 116 21.49 41.39 9.44
C VAL A 116 22.98 41.52 9.76
N PHE A 117 23.76 40.46 9.57
CA PHE A 117 25.21 40.49 9.79
C PHE A 117 25.92 41.51 8.89
N PHE A 118 25.58 41.53 7.59
CA PHE A 118 26.17 42.49 6.64
C PHE A 118 25.80 43.94 6.97
N ILE A 119 24.58 44.19 7.45
CA ILE A 119 24.09 45.55 7.77
C ILE A 119 24.66 46.05 9.11
N ALA A 120 24.59 45.21 10.15
CA ALA A 120 24.88 45.63 11.52
C ALA A 120 26.37 45.53 11.92
N LYS A 121 27.23 44.97 11.05
CA LYS A 121 28.66 44.72 11.32
C LYS A 121 28.90 44.04 12.68
N LEU A 122 28.03 43.10 13.04
CA LEU A 122 28.09 42.39 14.31
C LEU A 122 29.40 41.58 14.40
N SER A 123 29.95 41.45 15.61
CA SER A 123 31.06 40.52 15.88
C SER A 123 30.70 39.08 15.46
N PHE A 124 31.72 38.28 15.14
CA PHE A 124 31.55 36.91 14.67
C PHE A 124 30.88 35.97 15.70
N PHE A 125 31.07 36.23 17.00
CA PHE A 125 30.58 35.38 18.09
C PHE A 125 29.04 35.23 18.15
N PRO A 126 28.23 36.31 18.13
CA PRO A 126 26.77 36.20 18.06
C PRO A 126 26.28 35.55 16.76
N LEU A 127 27.01 35.70 15.65
CA LEU A 127 26.68 35.03 14.39
C LEU A 127 26.78 33.50 14.52
N LEU A 128 27.84 33.02 15.19
CA LEU A 128 28.07 31.59 15.39
C LEU A 128 27.00 30.97 16.29
N MET A 129 26.62 31.65 17.37
CA MET A 129 25.52 31.18 18.23
C MET A 129 24.17 31.19 17.51
N ALA A 130 23.89 32.23 16.71
CA ALA A 130 22.67 32.31 15.92
C ALA A 130 22.62 31.23 14.81
N SER A 131 23.76 30.87 14.21
CA SER A 131 23.82 29.84 13.17
C SER A 131 23.51 28.45 13.70
N ILE A 132 23.95 28.12 14.93
CA ILE A 132 23.62 26.85 15.58
C ILE A 132 22.11 26.72 15.79
N ILE A 133 21.47 27.80 16.26
CA ILE A 133 20.00 27.84 16.44
C ILE A 133 19.29 27.74 15.08
N ALA A 134 19.78 28.45 14.07
CA ALA A 134 19.23 28.43 12.72
C ALA A 134 19.46 27.10 11.98
N ALA A 135 20.41 26.28 12.42
CA ALA A 135 20.64 24.94 11.87
C ALA A 135 19.61 23.90 12.37
N ALA A 136 18.94 24.13 13.50
CA ALA A 136 17.99 23.17 14.08
C ALA A 136 16.83 22.80 13.11
N PRO A 137 16.18 23.75 12.40
CA PRO A 137 15.17 23.42 11.38
C PRO A 137 15.71 22.57 10.22
N LEU A 138 16.97 22.79 9.80
CA LEU A 138 17.61 22.02 8.72
C LEU A 138 17.90 20.59 9.16
N VAL A 139 18.39 20.40 10.38
CA VAL A 139 18.59 19.06 10.98
C VAL A 139 17.25 18.34 11.10
N PHE A 140 16.20 19.01 11.57
CA PHE A 140 14.86 18.44 11.62
C PHE A 140 14.34 18.03 10.24
N ALA A 141 14.50 18.89 9.23
CA ALA A 141 14.12 18.59 7.86
C ALA A 141 14.87 17.35 7.31
N ALA A 142 16.17 17.23 7.59
CA ALA A 142 16.98 16.08 7.20
C ALA A 142 16.50 14.78 7.89
N LEU A 143 16.17 14.82 9.17
CA LEU A 143 15.63 13.67 9.91
C LEU A 143 14.24 13.27 9.39
N ALA A 144 13.36 14.23 9.14
CA ALA A 144 12.05 14.00 8.52
C ALA A 144 12.19 13.33 7.14
N PHE A 145 13.15 13.78 6.33
CA PHE A 145 13.43 13.20 5.02
C PHE A 145 14.00 11.76 5.13
N ARG A 146 14.89 11.50 6.08
CA ARG A 146 15.39 10.14 6.37
C ARG A 146 14.25 9.20 6.78
N LYS A 147 13.36 9.65 7.65
CA LYS A 147 12.18 8.89 8.08
C LYS A 147 11.24 8.63 6.89
N SER A 148 11.03 9.62 6.03
CA SER A 148 10.26 9.48 4.78
C SER A 148 10.83 8.39 3.86
N LYS A 149 12.16 8.29 3.74
CA LYS A 149 12.84 7.21 3.00
C LYS A 149 12.61 5.85 3.66
N GLN A 150 12.70 5.74 4.98
CA GLN A 150 12.43 4.49 5.70
C GLN A 150 10.99 4.02 5.52
N THR A 151 10.02 4.93 5.42
CA THR A 151 8.62 4.56 5.15
C THR A 151 8.43 3.95 3.75
N GLN A 152 9.33 4.18 2.80
CA GLN A 152 9.22 3.62 1.45
C GLN A 152 9.26 2.10 1.43
N SER A 153 10.15 1.49 2.23
CA SER A 153 10.24 0.03 2.30
C SER A 153 8.98 -0.59 2.90
N LEU A 154 8.34 0.10 3.86
CA LEU A 154 7.07 -0.32 4.45
C LEU A 154 5.91 -0.26 3.44
N ILE A 155 5.89 0.75 2.57
CA ILE A 155 4.91 0.85 1.48
C ILE A 155 5.08 -0.34 0.52
N GLN A 156 6.32 -0.62 0.10
CA GLN A 156 6.60 -1.71 -0.84
C GLN A 156 6.31 -3.08 -0.24
N SER A 157 6.70 -3.33 1.02
CA SER A 157 6.47 -4.64 1.67
C SER A 157 4.98 -4.92 1.90
N SER A 158 4.20 -3.92 2.31
CA SER A 158 2.74 -4.07 2.46
C SER A 158 2.04 -4.24 1.11
N LEU A 159 2.52 -3.57 0.07
CA LEU A 159 2.01 -3.74 -1.29
C LEU A 159 2.33 -5.13 -1.84
N ASP A 160 3.58 -5.60 -1.72
CA ASP A 160 3.99 -6.93 -2.13
C ASP A 160 3.17 -8.01 -1.42
N ARG A 161 2.91 -7.85 -0.13
CA ARG A 161 2.03 -8.74 0.62
C ARG A 161 0.60 -8.72 0.08
N ALA A 162 0.05 -7.56 -0.27
CA ALA A 162 -1.29 -7.46 -0.85
C ALA A 162 -1.40 -8.23 -2.18
N TRP A 163 -0.38 -8.09 -3.05
CA TRP A 163 -0.32 -8.81 -4.32
C TRP A 163 -0.19 -10.32 -4.11
N LEU A 164 0.67 -10.76 -3.19
CA LEU A 164 0.82 -12.19 -2.86
C LEU A 164 -0.50 -12.79 -2.36
N GLU A 165 -1.18 -12.12 -1.42
CA GLU A 165 -2.47 -12.60 -0.89
C GLU A 165 -3.57 -12.62 -1.96
N SER A 166 -3.59 -11.66 -2.89
CA SER A 166 -4.51 -11.70 -4.02
C SER A 166 -4.22 -12.86 -4.98
N THR A 167 -2.94 -13.15 -5.25
CA THR A 167 -2.53 -14.26 -6.12
C THR A 167 -2.84 -15.61 -5.48
N LYS A 168 -2.61 -15.76 -4.17
CA LYS A 168 -3.04 -16.95 -3.42
C LYS A 168 -4.54 -17.17 -3.53
N GLN A 169 -5.33 -16.11 -3.37
CA GLN A 169 -6.78 -16.18 -3.52
C GLN A 169 -7.17 -16.62 -4.95
N LEU A 170 -6.52 -16.08 -5.98
CA LEU A 170 -6.78 -16.46 -7.36
C LEU A 170 -6.46 -17.94 -7.59
N ALA A 171 -5.32 -18.41 -7.10
CA ALA A 171 -4.89 -19.81 -7.23
C ALA A 171 -5.83 -20.77 -6.47
N ALA A 172 -6.32 -20.36 -5.31
CA ALA A 172 -7.33 -21.12 -4.57
C ALA A 172 -8.66 -21.25 -5.33
N HIS A 173 -9.02 -20.28 -6.18
CA HIS A 173 -10.26 -20.30 -6.96
C HIS A 173 -10.13 -20.98 -8.33
N GLN A 174 -8.98 -20.85 -8.99
CA GLN A 174 -8.79 -21.29 -10.39
C GLN A 174 -7.90 -22.53 -10.52
N GLY A 175 -7.21 -22.95 -9.46
CA GLY A 175 -6.24 -24.04 -9.50
C GLY A 175 -4.83 -23.55 -9.89
N PRO A 176 -4.00 -24.39 -10.53
CA PRO A 176 -2.63 -24.03 -10.91
C PRO A 176 -2.61 -22.79 -11.81
N ILE A 177 -1.78 -21.80 -11.48
CA ILE A 177 -1.69 -20.54 -12.22
C ILE A 177 -0.34 -20.42 -12.92
N GLN A 178 -0.38 -19.98 -14.18
CA GLN A 178 0.78 -19.63 -15.01
C GLN A 178 0.89 -18.11 -15.20
N ALA A 179 2.01 -17.63 -15.74
CA ALA A 179 2.31 -16.21 -15.89
C ALA A 179 1.28 -15.51 -16.79
N GLU A 180 0.88 -16.16 -17.86
CA GLU A 180 -0.09 -15.71 -18.86
C GLU A 180 -1.46 -15.48 -18.22
N THR A 181 -1.85 -16.37 -17.30
CA THR A 181 -3.10 -16.25 -16.55
C THR A 181 -3.06 -15.04 -15.62
N LEU A 182 -1.93 -14.76 -14.98
CA LEU A 182 -1.75 -13.56 -14.15
C LEU A 182 -1.74 -12.27 -14.98
N MET A 183 -1.08 -12.27 -16.12
CA MET A 183 -1.08 -11.13 -17.05
C MET A 183 -2.51 -10.79 -17.48
N GLN A 184 -3.30 -11.79 -17.84
CA GLN A 184 -4.69 -11.59 -18.24
C GLN A 184 -5.60 -11.19 -17.08
N ALA A 185 -5.43 -11.81 -15.90
CA ALA A 185 -6.27 -11.54 -14.73
C ALA A 185 -6.01 -10.15 -14.12
N TYR A 186 -4.73 -9.74 -14.07
CA TYR A 186 -4.32 -8.49 -13.43
C TYR A 186 -4.00 -7.36 -14.40
N GLY A 187 -3.89 -7.62 -15.70
CA GLY A 187 -3.48 -6.61 -16.68
C GLY A 187 -2.05 -6.10 -16.43
N ILE A 188 -1.15 -6.99 -16.00
CA ILE A 188 0.26 -6.69 -15.72
C ILE A 188 1.17 -7.25 -16.81
N ASP A 189 2.40 -6.76 -16.88
CA ASP A 189 3.46 -7.23 -17.77
C ASP A 189 4.01 -8.61 -17.35
N ALA A 190 4.65 -9.29 -18.31
CA ALA A 190 5.21 -10.62 -18.12
C ALA A 190 6.29 -10.65 -17.03
N ASP A 191 7.10 -9.60 -16.92
CA ASP A 191 8.16 -9.51 -15.89
C ASP A 191 7.56 -9.42 -14.49
N GLN A 192 6.50 -8.61 -14.30
CA GLN A 192 5.78 -8.54 -13.03
C GLN A 192 5.05 -9.84 -12.69
N ALA A 193 4.41 -10.49 -13.67
CA ALA A 193 3.75 -11.78 -13.46
C ALA A 193 4.76 -12.84 -13.01
N SER A 194 5.89 -12.96 -13.71
CA SER A 194 6.97 -13.90 -13.38
C SER A 194 7.57 -13.62 -12.01
N SER A 195 7.84 -12.35 -11.69
CA SER A 195 8.30 -11.88 -10.37
C SER A 195 7.34 -12.29 -9.24
N LEU A 196 6.02 -12.16 -9.46
CA LEU A 196 5.01 -12.57 -8.49
C LEU A 196 4.99 -14.08 -8.28
N LEU A 197 5.10 -14.87 -9.36
CA LEU A 197 5.16 -16.33 -9.29
C LEU A 197 6.40 -16.83 -8.54
N VAL A 198 7.57 -16.23 -8.82
CA VAL A 198 8.82 -16.55 -8.10
C VAL A 198 8.69 -16.24 -6.62
N ARG A 199 8.15 -15.08 -6.26
CA ARG A 199 7.92 -14.69 -4.85
C ARG A 199 6.89 -15.58 -4.16
N LEU A 200 5.89 -16.04 -4.90
CA LEU A 200 4.89 -16.96 -4.38
C LEU A 200 5.50 -18.34 -4.09
N GLY A 201 6.32 -18.86 -5.00
CA GLY A 201 7.06 -20.12 -4.81
C GLY A 201 8.09 -20.05 -3.68
N ALA A 202 8.71 -18.89 -3.45
CA ALA A 202 9.68 -18.69 -2.37
C ALA A 202 9.08 -18.70 -0.95
N ASN A 203 7.75 -18.54 -0.79
CA ASN A 203 7.09 -18.52 0.53
C ASN A 203 6.56 -19.90 0.98
N GLU A 204 7.13 -21.00 0.48
CA GLU A 204 6.92 -22.42 0.89
C GLU A 204 5.47 -22.96 0.89
N GLU A 205 4.46 -22.17 0.55
CA GLU A 205 3.04 -22.60 0.52
C GLU A 205 2.58 -23.16 -0.84
N VAL A 206 3.48 -23.30 -1.82
CA VAL A 206 3.11 -23.59 -3.22
C VAL A 206 4.05 -24.60 -3.85
N VAL A 207 3.50 -25.71 -4.37
CA VAL A 207 4.28 -26.73 -5.09
C VAL A 207 4.46 -26.27 -6.53
N THR A 208 5.72 -26.14 -6.94
CA THR A 208 6.09 -25.91 -8.34
C THR A 208 5.95 -27.22 -9.12
N GLN A 209 4.98 -27.28 -10.03
CA GLN A 209 4.88 -28.35 -11.00
C GLN A 209 5.42 -27.85 -12.33
N ILE A 210 6.43 -28.55 -12.85
CA ILE A 210 6.91 -28.32 -14.21
C ILE A 210 5.95 -29.11 -15.09
N THR A 211 5.19 -28.40 -15.92
CA THR A 211 4.32 -29.04 -16.93
C THR A 211 5.17 -29.74 -17.99
N ASP A 212 4.59 -30.72 -18.67
CA ASP A 212 5.29 -31.51 -19.70
C ASP A 212 5.84 -30.65 -20.86
N ASP A 213 5.31 -29.43 -21.03
CA ASP A 213 5.76 -28.42 -21.99
C ASP A 213 6.96 -27.57 -21.50
N GLY A 214 7.50 -27.86 -20.31
CA GLY A 214 8.60 -27.11 -19.69
C GLY A 214 8.18 -25.76 -19.08
N GLN A 215 6.88 -25.50 -18.94
CA GLN A 215 6.37 -24.30 -18.30
C GLN A 215 6.14 -24.50 -16.80
N LEU A 216 6.44 -23.48 -16.01
CA LEU A 216 6.26 -23.48 -14.56
C LEU A 216 4.78 -23.20 -14.21
N ALA A 217 4.09 -24.20 -13.65
CA ALA A 217 2.76 -24.05 -13.07
C ALA A 217 2.84 -24.10 -11.54
N LEU A 218 2.18 -23.16 -10.87
CA LEU A 218 2.18 -23.04 -9.41
C LEU A 218 0.79 -23.37 -8.85
N SER A 219 0.70 -24.39 -7.99
CA SER A 219 -0.53 -24.79 -7.32
C SER A 219 -0.44 -24.55 -5.81
N VAL A 220 -1.41 -23.81 -5.26
CA VAL A 220 -1.49 -23.51 -3.82
C VAL A 220 -2.17 -24.70 -3.14
N HIS A 221 -1.50 -25.34 -2.18
CA HIS A 221 -2.17 -26.35 -1.36
C HIS A 221 -3.24 -25.67 -0.48
N PRO A 222 -4.45 -26.25 -0.33
CA PRO A 222 -5.31 -25.86 0.78
C PRO A 222 -4.52 -26.06 2.09
N PRO A 223 -4.75 -25.23 3.14
CA PRO A 223 -3.96 -25.33 4.36
C PRO A 223 -3.98 -26.77 4.86
N PHE A 224 -2.80 -27.37 4.97
CA PHE A 224 -2.62 -28.71 5.51
C PHE A 224 -3.21 -28.71 6.92
N ARG A 225 -4.45 -29.18 7.08
CA ARG A 225 -4.93 -29.57 8.39
C ARG A 225 -4.13 -30.80 8.76
N VAL A 226 -3.05 -30.61 9.53
CA VAL A 226 -2.52 -31.70 10.32
C VAL A 226 -3.70 -32.19 11.15
N ALA A 227 -4.21 -33.38 10.85
CA ALA A 227 -5.02 -34.09 11.81
C ALA A 227 -4.09 -34.30 12.99
N VAL A 228 -4.21 -33.44 14.01
CA VAL A 228 -3.61 -33.71 15.31
C VAL A 228 -4.26 -35.02 15.73
N PRO A 229 -3.52 -36.14 15.81
CA PRO A 229 -4.08 -37.35 16.35
C PRO A 229 -4.60 -37.00 17.74
N ASP A 230 -5.84 -37.37 18.01
CA ASP A 230 -6.51 -37.17 19.28
C ASP A 230 -5.65 -37.86 20.35
N VAL A 231 -4.75 -37.10 20.97
CA VAL A 231 -3.98 -37.57 22.11
C VAL A 231 -5.01 -37.68 23.22
N GLN A 232 -5.52 -38.91 23.37
CA GLN A 232 -6.28 -39.33 24.54
C GLN A 232 -5.56 -38.78 25.77
N LYS A 233 -6.20 -37.81 26.42
CA LYS A 233 -5.81 -37.32 27.74
C LYS A 233 -5.89 -38.50 28.70
N GLU A 234 -4.75 -39.10 28.97
CA GLU A 234 -4.54 -39.83 30.21
C GLU A 234 -4.53 -38.78 31.35
N PRO A 235 -5.43 -38.88 32.35
CA PRO A 235 -5.52 -37.88 33.40
C PRO A 235 -4.35 -38.03 34.37
N GLU A 236 -3.30 -37.23 34.16
CA GLU A 236 -2.26 -37.00 35.16
C GLU A 236 -2.86 -36.17 36.31
N GLN A 237 -3.07 -36.84 37.44
CA GLN A 237 -3.45 -36.22 38.70
C GLN A 237 -2.28 -35.34 39.18
N VAL A 238 -2.34 -34.04 38.91
CA VAL A 238 -1.44 -33.08 39.51
C VAL A 238 -2.02 -32.64 40.85
N GLU A 239 -1.40 -33.19 41.90
CA GLU A 239 -1.53 -32.82 43.29
C GLU A 239 -1.28 -31.30 43.46
N VAL A 240 -2.30 -30.62 43.97
CA VAL A 240 -2.26 -29.19 44.29
C VAL A 240 -1.44 -29.01 45.57
N LEU A 241 -0.20 -28.54 45.45
CA LEU A 241 0.52 -27.94 46.57
C LEU A 241 0.35 -26.41 46.52
N ALA A 242 -0.30 -25.93 47.57
CA ALA A 242 -0.82 -24.60 47.74
C ALA A 242 0.23 -23.53 48.08
N ASP A 243 -0.16 -22.30 47.78
CA ASP A 243 0.04 -21.05 48.52
C ASP A 243 1.31 -20.86 49.35
N SER A 244 2.12 -19.88 48.96
CA SER A 244 2.54 -18.77 49.85
C SER A 244 3.61 -17.90 49.20
N GLN A 245 3.25 -16.83 48.46
CA GLN A 245 4.14 -15.65 48.25
C GLN A 245 3.35 -14.43 47.72
N GLN A 246 2.34 -13.97 48.46
CA GLN A 246 1.68 -12.69 48.20
C GLN A 246 1.42 -11.91 49.49
N GLU A 247 2.47 -11.71 50.30
CA GLU A 247 2.41 -10.84 51.49
C GLU A 247 3.73 -10.09 51.72
N SER A 248 4.14 -9.23 50.78
CA SER A 248 5.29 -8.32 51.02
C SER A 248 5.39 -7.13 50.06
N ALA A 249 4.28 -6.50 49.66
CA ALA A 249 4.35 -5.27 48.84
C ALA A 249 3.42 -4.13 49.25
N ASN A 250 2.78 -4.18 50.43
CA ASN A 250 1.93 -3.07 50.89
C ASN A 250 2.32 -2.57 52.29
N LYS A 251 3.53 -2.04 52.42
CA LYS A 251 3.95 -1.12 53.49
C LYS A 251 4.97 -0.12 52.93
N ALA A 252 4.46 0.96 52.33
CA ALA A 252 5.21 2.21 52.18
C ALA A 252 4.22 3.37 51.98
N SER A 253 3.58 3.77 53.08
CA SER A 253 2.96 5.07 53.25
C SER A 253 3.53 5.70 54.51
N TRP A 254 4.49 6.62 54.34
CA TRP A 254 4.75 7.77 55.21
C TRP A 254 5.43 8.82 54.35
#